data_AF-A0A382WI79-F1
#
_entry.id   AF-A0A382WI79-F1
#
_cell.length_a   1.000
_cell.length_b   1.000
_cell.length_c   1.000
_cell.angle_alpha   90.00
_cell.angle_beta   90.00
_cell.angle_gamma   90.00
#
_symmetry.space_group_name_H-M   'P 1'
#
loop_
_entity.id
_entity.type
_entity.pdbx_description
1 polymer ?
#
loop_
_entity_poly.entity_id
_entity_poly.type
_entity_poly.pdbx_seq_one_letter_code
_entity_poly.pdbx_strand_id
1 'polypeptide(L)' 'MDCDTNIVGHFYDKYDTKNPIERKLTAGFLQAVSKLYEKVGPQTVLEVGCGEGILAD' A
#
# COMPACT_ATOMS: atom_id res chain seq x y z
N MET A 1 1.59 -31.69 16.69
CA MET A 1 1.30 -30.66 17.69
C MET A 1 1.68 -29.36 17.02
N ASP A 2 0.66 -28.57 16.66
CA ASP A 2 0.75 -27.42 15.75
C ASP A 2 1.72 -26.36 16.27
N CYS A 3 2.67 -25.97 15.41
CA CYS A 3 3.42 -24.74 15.60
C CYS A 3 2.59 -23.62 14.99
N ASP A 4 2.01 -22.80 15.86
CA ASP A 4 1.27 -21.59 15.59
C ASP A 4 1.71 -20.88 14.31
N THR A 5 0.88 -20.93 13.27
CA THR A 5 0.95 -20.00 12.14
C THR A 5 0.45 -18.64 12.62
N ASN A 6 1.30 -17.96 13.39
CA ASN A 6 1.08 -16.58 13.78
C ASN A 6 1.27 -15.70 12.53
N ILE A 7 0.21 -15.53 11.75
CA ILE A 7 0.18 -14.58 10.64
C ILE A 7 0.16 -13.17 11.25
N VAL A 8 1.35 -12.62 11.50
CA VAL A 8 1.49 -11.23 11.96
C VAL A 8 1.33 -10.32 10.74
N GLY A 9 0.13 -9.78 10.54
CA GLY A 9 -0.18 -8.84 9.46
C GLY A 9 -1.45 -9.19 8.68
N HIS A 10 -1.94 -8.25 7.87
CA HIS A 10 -3.11 -8.48 7.04
C HIS A 10 -2.68 -9.17 5.73
N PHE A 11 -2.79 -10.50 5.66
CA PHE A 11 -2.48 -11.29 4.46
C PHE A 11 -3.63 -11.22 3.45
N TYR A 12 -3.82 -10.05 2.87
CA TYR A 12 -4.83 -9.81 1.85
C TYR A 12 -4.24 -8.94 0.75
N ASP A 13 -4.19 -9.50 -0.46
CA ASP A 13 -3.71 -8.78 -1.63
C ASP A 13 -4.79 -7.81 -2.13
N LYS A 14 -4.77 -6.61 -1.55
CA LYS A 14 -5.61 -5.48 -1.95
C LYS A 14 -5.17 -4.82 -3.25
N TYR A 15 -4.03 -5.23 -3.81
CA TYR A 15 -3.47 -4.69 -5.04
C TYR A 15 -3.93 -5.50 -6.27
N ASP A 16 -4.11 -6.83 -6.13
CA ASP A 16 -4.68 -7.72 -7.17
C ASP A 16 -6.14 -8.15 -6.89
N THR A 17 -6.90 -7.31 -6.19
CA THR A 17 -8.32 -7.57 -5.93
C THR A 17 -9.16 -7.60 -7.21
N LYS A 18 -9.98 -8.65 -7.35
CA LYS A 18 -10.99 -8.76 -8.42
C LYS A 18 -12.20 -7.85 -8.17
N ASN A 19 -12.38 -7.33 -6.95
CA ASN A 19 -13.47 -6.43 -6.61
C ASN A 19 -13.26 -5.06 -7.30
N PRO A 20 -14.15 -4.65 -8.21
CA PRO A 20 -13.98 -3.40 -8.96
C PRO A 20 -14.08 -2.14 -8.08
N ILE A 21 -14.75 -2.22 -6.93
CA ILE A 21 -14.85 -1.09 -5.98
C ILE A 21 -13.53 -0.91 -5.27
N GLU A 22 -13.01 -2.00 -4.72
CA GLU A 22 -11.75 -1.96 -3.99
C GLU A 22 -10.58 -1.53 -4.89
N ARG A 23 -10.52 -2.05 -6.12
CA ARG A 23 -9.51 -1.62 -7.10
C ARG A 23 -9.56 -0.11 -7.34
N LYS A 24 -10.75 0.50 -7.41
CA LYS A 24 -10.89 1.95 -7.54
C LYS A 24 -10.43 2.71 -6.30
N LEU A 25 -10.70 2.18 -5.10
CA LEU A 25 -10.27 2.79 -3.85
C LEU A 25 -8.74 2.77 -3.72
N THR A 26 -8.12 1.61 -3.94
CA THR A 26 -6.65 1.46 -3.90
C THR A 26 -5.98 2.34 -4.96
N ALA A 27 -6.47 2.34 -6.20
CA ALA A 27 -5.93 3.19 -7.26
C ALA A 27 -6.09 4.68 -6.96
N GLY A 28 -7.23 5.10 -6.40
CA GLY A 28 -7.48 6.49 -6.02
C GLY A 28 -6.56 6.96 -4.90
N PHE A 29 -6.33 6.11 -3.90
CA PHE A 29 -5.37 6.39 -2.83
C PHE A 29 -3.95 6.58 -3.37
N LEU A 30 -3.44 5.62 -4.15
CA LEU A 30 -2.10 5.70 -4.74
C LEU A 30 -1.94 6.98 -5.58
N GLN A 31 -2.92 7.29 -6.45
CA GLN A 31 -2.88 8.49 -7.27
C GLN A 31 -2.86 9.78 -6.44
N ALA A 32 -3.63 9.85 -5.36
CA ALA A 32 -3.67 11.03 -4.50
C ALA A 32 -2.32 11.29 -3.82
N VAL A 33 -1.65 10.22 -3.38
CA VAL A 33 -0.32 10.29 -2.77
C VAL A 33 0.74 10.70 -3.79
N SER A 34 0.75 10.11 -5.00
CA SER A 34 1.67 10.53 -6.08
C SER A 34 1.51 12.02 -6.42
N LYS A 35 0.27 12.49 -6.57
CA LYS A 35 -0.02 13.92 -6.82
C LYS A 35 0.48 14.83 -5.69
N LEU A 36 0.46 14.35 -4.44
CA LEU A 36 0.99 15.09 -3.30
C LEU A 36 2.51 15.22 -3.39
N TYR A 37 3.22 14.14 -3.73
CA TYR A 37 4.68 14.17 -3.91
C TYR A 37 5.08 15.11 -5.04
N GLU A 38 4.42 15.02 -6.20
CA GLU A 38 4.65 15.92 -7.34
C GLU A 38 4.44 17.38 -6.96
N LYS A 39 3.38 17.67 -6.18
CA LYS A 39 3.07 19.04 -5.75
C LYS A 39 4.07 19.60 -4.76
N VAL A 40 4.56 18.77 -3.84
CA VAL A 40 5.48 19.20 -2.77
C VAL A 40 6.93 19.24 -3.27
N GLY A 41 7.29 18.41 -4.24
CA GLY A 41 8.65 18.28 -4.76
C GLY A 41 9.70 17.97 -3.69
N PRO A 42 9.46 16.98 -2.80
CA PRO A 42 10.40 16.68 -1.73
C PRO A 42 11.70 16.08 -2.29
N GLN A 43 12.83 16.37 -1.64
CA GLN A 43 14.11 15.74 -2.00
C GLN A 43 14.24 14.31 -1.43
N THR A 44 13.51 14.01 -0.36
CA THR A 44 13.50 12.70 0.30
C THR A 44 12.11 12.39 0.87
N VAL A 45 11.75 11.11 0.85
CA VAL A 45 10.50 10.57 1.44
C VAL A 45 10.88 9.41 2.36
N LEU A 46 10.33 9.39 3.59
CA LEU A 46 10.51 8.30 4.53
C LEU A 46 9.21 7.52 4.65
N GLU A 47 9.20 6.27 4.17
CA GLU A 47 8.08 5.35 4.34
C GLU A 47 8.29 4.51 5.61
N VAL A 48 7.47 4.75 6.63
CA VAL A 48 7.51 4.00 7.90
C VAL A 48 6.49 2.87 7.85
N GLY A 49 6.91 1.65 8.15
CA GLY A 49 6.01 0.49 8.12
C GLY A 49 5.54 0.17 6.71
N CYS A 50 6.47 0.19 5.75
CA CYS A 50 6.23 0.12 4.32
C CYS A 50 5.54 -1.16 3.81
N GLY A 51 5.38 -2.20 4.64
CA GLY A 51 4.71 -3.43 4.22
C GLY A 51 5.34 -3.99 2.94
N GLU A 52 4.59 -3.97 1.84
CA GLU A 52 5.04 -4.42 0.51
C GLU A 52 5.85 -3.38 -0.30
N GLY A 53 5.97 -2.14 0.17
CA GLY A 53 6.82 -1.09 -0.43
C GLY A 53 6.27 -0.45 -1.72
N ILE A 54 4.94 -0.31 -1.85
CA ILE A 54 4.28 0.13 -3.10
C ILE A 54 4.01 1.65 -3.15
N LEU A 55 4.24 2.39 -2.05
CA LEU A 55 3.75 3.76 -1.93
C LEU A 55 4.72 4.85 -2.40
N ALA A 56 6.03 4.64 -2.26
CA ALA A 56 7.07 5.66 -2.45
C ALA A 56 8.08 5.30 -3.55
N ASP A 57 7.61 4.63 -4.61
CA ASP A 57 8.39 4.26 -5.81
C ASP A 57 8.64 5.46 -6.76
#